data_AF-D0TNF6-F1
#
_entry.id   AF-D0TNF6-F1
#
_cell.length_a   1.000
_cell.length_b   1.000
_cell.length_c   1.000
_cell.angle_alpha   90.00
_cell.angle_beta   90.00
_cell.angle_gamma   90.00
#
_symmetry.space_group_name_H-M   'P 1'
#
loop_
_entity.id
_entity.type
_entity.pdbx_description
1 polymer ?
#
loop_
_entity_poly.entity_id
_entity_poly.type
_entity_poly.pdbx_seq_one_letter_code
_entity_poly.pdbx_strand_id
1 'polypeptide(L)'
;MRTTFLNLILLFVIVGCKQPTINKVQQAVEAQAKLLVDSGLIANEYVVLYELAINDSNHIYSIQAADCPADLKFEYPSKIIKYKDKYLCFIELDEAPMSAKEMIEASSYSGNLVVEGDGGKSWLLVVSKLGEKKILIDTSLLRGWGTYFNITELWPYFSGYVKGCPVQMGVMSHDVELSDSYLSCNVDSIKRNLLWNENQNTTMIKNVYGQMYLKNNTDSVVYLSSSTKKHYAVVDGQDSLYLSLSDSLPIILGPNEKKILEYKSLPRQDEFFRNLTLKEDPWEYFYNLFCRSTYSFINVNGKKSQTKVMFHDIDNYGFNVSMTSPSIQFQILNHGIYDKKYGEMSRFRFWSDKWGAMNNADKQRLSDDADERFQRNVNQVNVLP
;
A
#
# COMPACT_ATOMS: atom_id res chain seq x y z
N MET A 1 33.43 13.03 36.92
CA MET A 1 31.98 13.18 36.64
C MET A 1 31.71 13.96 35.36
N ARG A 2 32.30 13.55 34.22
CA ARG A 2 31.97 14.13 32.89
C ARG A 2 32.06 13.13 31.73
N THR A 3 32.51 11.92 32.01
CA THR A 3 32.67 10.82 31.03
C THR A 3 31.61 9.72 31.18
N THR A 4 30.85 9.70 32.28
CA THR A 4 29.74 8.74 32.48
C THR A 4 28.40 9.22 31.91
N PHE A 5 28.24 10.51 31.58
CA PHE A 5 27.00 11.05 31.03
C PHE A 5 26.91 10.94 29.49
N LEU A 6 28.05 10.92 28.78
CA LEU A 6 28.06 10.73 27.32
C LEU A 6 27.81 9.28 26.90
N ASN A 7 28.20 8.30 27.72
CA ASN A 7 27.97 6.89 27.41
C ASN A 7 26.52 6.43 27.65
N LEU A 8 25.68 7.22 28.32
CA LEU A 8 24.25 6.92 28.47
C LEU A 8 23.41 7.43 27.29
N ILE A 9 23.88 8.45 26.57
CA ILE A 9 23.21 9.00 25.38
C ILE A 9 23.59 8.21 24.12
N LEU A 10 24.79 7.61 24.09
CA LEU A 10 25.23 6.77 22.97
C LEU A 10 24.66 5.33 22.99
N LEU A 11 24.04 4.90 24.11
CA LEU A 11 23.44 3.56 24.22
C LEU A 11 22.01 3.47 23.64
N PHE A 12 21.45 4.58 23.14
CA PHE A 12 20.17 4.59 22.42
C PHE A 12 20.33 4.42 20.89
N VAL A 13 21.57 4.26 20.39
CA VAL A 13 21.84 4.20 18.94
C VAL A 13 22.27 2.79 18.46
N ILE A 14 22.44 1.81 19.36
CA ILE A 14 22.84 0.43 18.96
C ILE A 14 22.00 -0.63 19.68
N VAL A 15 20.68 -0.45 19.61
CA VAL A 15 19.74 -1.58 19.68
C VAL A 15 18.82 -1.39 18.50
N GLY A 16 18.90 -2.31 17.53
CA GLY A 16 17.87 -2.47 16.53
C GLY A 16 16.56 -2.83 17.23
N CYS A 17 15.82 -1.82 17.67
CA CYS A 17 14.43 -1.96 18.13
C CYS A 17 13.52 -2.07 16.91
N LYS A 18 13.63 -3.17 16.15
CA LYS A 18 12.45 -3.69 15.48
C LYS A 18 11.57 -4.34 16.58
N GLN A 19 10.29 -3.97 16.60
CA GLN A 19 9.15 -4.68 17.23
C GLN A 19 8.83 -4.54 18.75
N PRO A 20 8.59 -3.31 19.25
CA PRO A 20 7.60 -3.12 20.33
C PRO A 20 6.25 -2.55 19.84
N THR A 21 6.27 -1.78 18.74
CA THR A 21 5.09 -1.07 18.19
C THR A 21 4.17 -1.99 17.37
N ILE A 22 4.75 -2.89 16.56
CA ILE A 22 4.00 -3.87 15.74
C ILE A 22 3.09 -4.75 16.62
N ASN A 23 3.58 -5.18 17.78
CA ASN A 23 2.78 -5.98 18.71
C ASN A 23 1.52 -5.23 19.18
N LYS A 24 1.60 -3.91 19.44
CA LYS A 24 0.43 -3.11 19.85
C LYS A 24 -0.57 -2.91 18.71
N VAL A 25 -0.09 -2.73 17.49
CA VAL A 25 -0.96 -2.63 16.31
C VAL A 25 -1.69 -3.95 16.09
N GLN A 26 -0.98 -5.06 16.05
CA GLN A 26 -1.57 -6.40 15.92
C GLN A 26 -2.59 -6.69 17.02
N GLN A 27 -2.29 -6.34 18.28
CA GLN A 27 -3.24 -6.47 19.40
C GLN A 27 -4.53 -5.69 19.17
N ALA A 28 -4.44 -4.47 18.63
CA ALA A 28 -5.62 -3.64 18.35
C ALA A 28 -6.44 -4.19 17.18
N VAL A 29 -5.78 -4.68 16.12
CA VAL A 29 -6.42 -5.37 15.00
C VAL A 29 -7.13 -6.64 15.48
N GLU A 30 -6.43 -7.45 16.26
CA GLU A 30 -6.96 -8.67 16.89
C GLU A 30 -8.19 -8.35 17.75
N ALA A 31 -8.10 -7.35 18.64
CA ALA A 31 -9.21 -6.96 19.50
C ALA A 31 -10.42 -6.50 18.67
N GLN A 32 -10.20 -5.74 17.60
CA GLN A 32 -11.29 -5.30 16.73
C GLN A 32 -11.92 -6.44 15.94
N ALA A 33 -11.12 -7.39 15.44
CA ALA A 33 -11.61 -8.59 14.76
C ALA A 33 -12.46 -9.45 15.71
N LYS A 34 -12.01 -9.63 16.96
CA LYS A 34 -12.76 -10.35 17.99
C LYS A 34 -14.11 -9.69 18.27
N LEU A 35 -14.18 -8.36 18.34
CA LEU A 35 -15.46 -7.65 18.51
C LEU A 35 -16.43 -7.90 17.35
N LEU A 36 -15.93 -7.94 16.11
CA LEU A 36 -16.76 -8.25 14.94
C LEU A 36 -17.29 -9.68 14.98
N VAL A 37 -16.45 -10.65 15.36
CA VAL A 37 -16.86 -12.04 15.60
C VAL A 37 -17.90 -12.14 16.73
N ASP A 38 -17.64 -11.50 17.87
CA ASP A 38 -18.51 -11.54 19.05
C ASP A 38 -19.88 -10.91 18.79
N SER A 39 -19.94 -9.89 17.93
CA SER A 39 -21.18 -9.25 17.49
C SER A 39 -21.99 -10.05 16.47
N GLY A 40 -21.44 -11.16 15.96
CA GLY A 40 -22.07 -11.97 14.90
C GLY A 40 -22.01 -11.34 13.51
N LEU A 41 -21.25 -10.25 13.33
CA LEU A 41 -21.05 -9.61 12.02
C LEU A 41 -20.17 -10.46 11.10
N ILE A 42 -19.34 -11.34 11.66
CA ILE A 42 -18.53 -12.30 10.92
C ILE A 42 -18.99 -13.72 11.27
N ALA A 43 -19.68 -14.35 10.33
CA ALA A 43 -20.16 -15.73 10.47
C ALA A 43 -19.17 -16.76 9.91
N ASN A 44 -18.33 -16.36 8.95
CA ASN A 44 -17.39 -17.23 8.25
C ASN A 44 -16.34 -17.81 9.19
N GLU A 45 -15.78 -18.95 8.80
CA GLU A 45 -14.78 -19.69 9.58
C GLU A 45 -13.45 -18.93 9.66
N TYR A 46 -13.08 -18.25 8.59
CA TYR A 46 -11.83 -17.50 8.48
C TYR A 46 -12.10 -15.99 8.53
N VAL A 47 -11.14 -15.27 9.12
CA VAL A 47 -11.11 -13.81 9.14
C VAL A 47 -9.75 -13.36 8.65
N VAL A 48 -9.71 -12.81 7.44
CA VAL A 48 -8.48 -12.27 6.86
C VAL A 48 -8.24 -10.88 7.44
N LEU A 49 -7.05 -10.69 8.03
CA LEU A 49 -6.57 -9.45 8.61
C LEU A 49 -5.37 -9.00 7.77
N TYR A 50 -5.63 -8.25 6.70
CA TYR A 50 -4.61 -7.86 5.72
C TYR A 50 -4.16 -6.43 5.99
N GLU A 51 -2.91 -6.25 6.38
CA GLU A 51 -2.24 -4.95 6.39
C GLU A 51 -2.08 -4.40 4.95
N LEU A 52 -2.86 -3.37 4.62
CA LEU A 52 -2.92 -2.77 3.30
C LEU A 52 -1.84 -1.72 3.07
N ALA A 53 -1.50 -0.95 4.12
CA ALA A 53 -0.50 0.11 4.05
C ALA A 53 0.04 0.51 5.42
N ILE A 54 1.30 0.96 5.43
CA ILE A 54 1.96 1.58 6.58
C ILE A 54 2.43 2.97 6.15
N ASN A 55 2.00 4.00 6.87
CA ASN A 55 2.43 5.37 6.61
C ASN A 55 3.21 5.97 7.80
N ASP A 56 3.40 7.29 7.84
CA ASP A 56 4.18 7.91 8.92
C ASP A 56 3.58 7.70 10.31
N SER A 57 2.25 7.61 10.42
CA SER A 57 1.51 7.68 11.69
C SER A 57 0.60 6.48 11.94
N ASN A 58 0.17 5.78 10.89
CA ASN A 58 -0.90 4.78 10.94
C ASN A 58 -0.55 3.52 10.13
N HIS A 59 -1.22 2.44 10.51
CA HIS A 59 -1.38 1.21 9.76
C HIS A 59 -2.84 1.11 9.33
N ILE A 60 -3.07 0.66 8.10
CA ILE A 60 -4.40 0.48 7.53
C ILE A 60 -4.58 -1.00 7.24
N TYR A 61 -5.62 -1.59 7.81
CA TYR A 61 -5.95 -3.01 7.63
C TYR A 61 -7.29 -3.18 6.93
N SER A 62 -7.40 -4.20 6.10
CA SER A 62 -8.66 -4.86 5.77
C SER A 62 -8.93 -5.93 6.82
N ILE A 63 -10.14 -5.92 7.38
CA ILE A 63 -10.70 -7.06 8.11
C ILE A 63 -11.80 -7.64 7.24
N GLN A 64 -11.66 -8.88 6.82
CA GLN A 64 -12.59 -9.51 5.89
C GLN A 64 -13.04 -10.86 6.42
N ALA A 65 -14.35 -11.08 6.45
CA ALA A 65 -14.91 -12.41 6.63
C ALA A 65 -14.55 -13.26 5.40
N ALA A 66 -14.02 -14.46 5.56
CA ALA A 66 -13.50 -15.24 4.43
C ALA A 66 -13.85 -16.72 4.53
N ASP A 67 -14.01 -17.36 3.38
CA ASP A 67 -14.28 -18.80 3.28
C ASP A 67 -13.01 -19.65 3.22
N CYS A 68 -11.86 -18.99 3.12
CA CYS A 68 -10.54 -19.58 3.14
C CYS A 68 -9.57 -18.73 3.99
N PRO A 69 -8.43 -19.28 4.44
CA PRO A 69 -7.47 -18.58 5.29
C PRO A 69 -6.53 -17.60 4.55
N ALA A 70 -6.73 -17.37 3.25
CA ALA A 70 -5.87 -16.58 2.37
C ALA A 70 -6.66 -15.44 1.71
N ASP A 71 -5.95 -14.41 1.23
CA ASP A 71 -6.56 -13.35 0.41
C ASP A 71 -6.74 -13.80 -1.05
N LEU A 72 -7.58 -13.05 -1.80
CA LEU A 72 -7.88 -13.23 -3.22
C LEU A 72 -6.67 -13.38 -4.14
N LYS A 73 -5.54 -12.73 -3.83
CA LYS A 73 -4.29 -12.85 -4.62
C LYS A 73 -3.46 -14.07 -4.22
N PHE A 74 -4.12 -15.09 -3.66
CA PHE A 74 -3.51 -16.28 -3.06
C PHE A 74 -2.48 -15.91 -1.98
N GLU A 75 -2.59 -14.76 -1.33
CA GLU A 75 -1.62 -14.35 -0.31
C GLU A 75 -1.89 -15.10 0.99
N TYR A 76 -0.88 -15.86 1.42
CA TYR A 76 -0.98 -16.65 2.64
C TYR A 76 -0.66 -15.80 3.86
N PRO A 77 -1.31 -16.08 5.01
CA PRO A 77 -1.03 -15.39 6.25
C PRO A 77 0.41 -15.65 6.71
N SER A 78 1.01 -14.70 7.42
CA SER A 78 2.23 -14.94 8.19
C SER A 78 1.92 -15.64 9.51
N LYS A 79 0.70 -15.44 10.03
CA LYS A 79 0.27 -15.95 11.33
C LYS A 79 -1.23 -16.27 11.32
N ILE A 80 -1.59 -17.40 11.94
CA ILE A 80 -2.98 -17.78 12.19
C ILE A 80 -3.17 -17.99 13.68
N ILE A 81 -4.23 -17.42 14.25
CA ILE A 81 -4.64 -17.66 15.63
C ILE A 81 -6.09 -18.12 15.68
N LYS A 82 -6.37 -19.07 16.58
CA LYS A 82 -7.74 -19.52 16.80
C LYS A 82 -8.43 -18.61 17.81
N TYR A 83 -9.64 -18.17 17.49
CA TYR A 83 -10.52 -17.45 18.41
C TYR A 83 -11.91 -18.04 18.34
N LYS A 84 -12.36 -18.67 19.44
CA LYS A 84 -13.58 -19.47 19.48
C LYS A 84 -13.55 -20.56 18.39
N ASP A 85 -14.58 -20.61 17.55
CA ASP A 85 -14.74 -21.48 16.40
C ASP A 85 -14.15 -20.87 15.10
N LYS A 86 -13.45 -19.73 15.17
CA LYS A 86 -12.90 -19.01 14.01
C LYS A 86 -11.37 -19.02 13.97
N TYR A 87 -10.82 -18.73 12.80
CA TYR A 87 -9.40 -18.53 12.55
C TYR A 87 -9.13 -17.10 12.09
N LEU A 88 -8.31 -16.36 12.83
CA LEU A 88 -7.85 -15.03 12.45
C LEU A 88 -6.52 -15.16 11.71
N CYS A 89 -6.50 -14.75 10.44
CA CYS A 89 -5.43 -14.97 9.48
C CYS A 89 -4.74 -13.62 9.17
N PHE A 90 -3.59 -13.37 9.78
CA PHE A 90 -2.83 -12.13 9.60
C PHE A 90 -1.97 -12.20 8.33
N ILE A 91 -2.17 -11.26 7.42
CA ILE A 91 -1.33 -11.03 6.25
C ILE A 91 -0.65 -9.67 6.47
N GLU A 92 0.57 -9.70 7.01
CA GLU A 92 1.35 -8.49 7.31
C GLU A 92 2.31 -8.17 6.16
N LEU A 93 2.54 -6.89 5.88
CA LEU A 93 3.47 -6.49 4.81
C LEU A 93 4.92 -6.82 5.17
N ASP A 94 5.27 -6.69 6.45
CA ASP A 94 6.63 -6.88 6.97
C ASP A 94 6.89 -8.28 7.55
N GLU A 95 6.01 -9.25 7.29
CA GLU A 95 6.22 -10.65 7.65
C GLU A 95 6.13 -11.59 6.43
N ALA A 96 6.99 -12.61 6.41
CA ALA A 96 6.97 -13.63 5.36
C ALA A 96 5.65 -14.42 5.44
N PRO A 97 5.00 -14.72 4.31
CA PRO A 97 3.87 -15.63 4.31
C PRO A 97 4.34 -17.03 4.75
N MET A 98 3.49 -17.74 5.49
CA MET A 98 3.72 -19.17 5.76
C MET A 98 3.59 -19.99 4.48
N SER A 99 4.11 -21.21 4.46
CA SER A 99 3.91 -22.14 3.36
C SER A 99 2.46 -22.63 3.29
N ALA A 100 2.04 -23.12 2.12
CA ALA A 100 0.71 -23.70 1.95
C ALA A 100 0.44 -24.86 2.94
N LYS A 101 1.47 -25.65 3.27
CA LYS A 101 1.39 -26.74 4.24
C LYS A 101 1.14 -26.23 5.65
N GLU A 102 1.92 -25.26 6.11
CA GLU A 102 1.75 -24.63 7.43
C GLU A 102 0.37 -23.98 7.56
N MET A 103 -0.09 -23.30 6.50
CA MET A 103 -1.43 -22.71 6.46
C MET A 103 -2.52 -23.77 6.61
N ILE A 104 -2.47 -24.84 5.83
CA ILE A 104 -3.44 -25.94 5.91
C ILE A 104 -3.45 -26.57 7.31
N GLU A 105 -2.28 -26.84 7.88
CA GLU A 105 -2.15 -27.45 9.21
C GLU A 105 -2.68 -26.53 10.32
N ALA A 106 -2.34 -25.24 10.29
CA ALA A 106 -2.75 -24.28 11.32
C ALA A 106 -4.24 -23.91 11.25
N SER A 107 -4.84 -23.98 10.06
CA SER A 107 -6.23 -23.57 9.81
C SER A 107 -7.21 -24.72 9.65
N SER A 108 -6.71 -25.96 9.61
CA SER A 108 -7.51 -27.15 9.26
C SER A 108 -8.21 -27.05 7.89
N TYR A 109 -7.68 -26.19 7.00
CA TYR A 109 -8.31 -25.89 5.72
C TYR A 109 -8.28 -27.08 4.77
N SER A 110 -9.47 -27.51 4.33
CA SER A 110 -9.67 -28.68 3.48
C SER A 110 -10.13 -28.34 2.05
N GLY A 111 -10.33 -27.06 1.75
CA GLY A 111 -10.80 -26.58 0.45
C GLY A 111 -9.73 -26.44 -0.62
N ASN A 112 -10.07 -25.65 -1.65
CA ASN A 112 -9.15 -25.25 -2.72
C ASN A 112 -9.37 -23.79 -3.13
N LEU A 113 -8.30 -22.98 -3.05
CA LEU A 113 -8.35 -21.54 -3.35
C LEU A 113 -8.66 -21.20 -4.82
N VAL A 114 -8.57 -22.14 -5.76
CA VAL A 114 -8.94 -21.90 -7.18
C VAL A 114 -10.46 -21.86 -7.36
N VAL A 115 -11.21 -22.49 -6.46
CA VAL A 115 -12.66 -22.66 -6.56
C VAL A 115 -13.40 -21.79 -5.55
N GLU A 116 -12.84 -21.65 -4.35
CA GLU A 116 -13.42 -20.80 -3.32
C GLU A 116 -13.19 -19.32 -3.67
N GLY A 117 -14.30 -18.58 -3.83
CA GLY A 117 -14.31 -17.16 -4.20
C GLY A 117 -14.19 -16.20 -3.03
N ASP A 118 -14.30 -14.91 -3.34
CA ASP A 118 -14.10 -13.79 -2.41
C ASP A 118 -14.96 -13.90 -1.15
N GLY A 119 -14.40 -13.40 -0.07
CA GLY A 119 -14.98 -13.45 1.27
C GLY A 119 -16.30 -12.68 1.39
N GLY A 120 -16.90 -12.79 2.58
CA GLY A 120 -18.05 -12.01 3.00
C GLY A 120 -17.72 -10.54 3.28
N LYS A 121 -18.45 -9.94 4.22
CA LYS A 121 -18.31 -8.51 4.56
C LYS A 121 -16.88 -8.15 4.92
N SER A 122 -16.46 -6.95 4.54
CA SER A 122 -15.16 -6.39 4.91
C SER A 122 -15.26 -5.01 5.55
N TRP A 123 -14.21 -4.64 6.25
CA TRP A 123 -14.06 -3.38 6.95
C TRP A 123 -12.64 -2.84 6.77
N LEU A 124 -12.50 -1.53 6.67
CA LEU A 124 -11.22 -0.84 6.78
C LEU A 124 -11.02 -0.39 8.21
N LEU A 125 -9.94 -0.83 8.83
CA LEU A 125 -9.52 -0.44 10.16
C LEU A 125 -8.25 0.42 10.06
N VAL A 126 -8.29 1.60 10.66
CA VAL A 126 -7.07 2.40 10.86
C VAL A 126 -6.64 2.30 12.31
N VAL A 127 -5.37 1.94 12.50
CA VAL A 127 -4.72 1.87 13.82
C VAL A 127 -3.49 2.77 13.78
N SER A 128 -3.30 3.62 14.79
CA SER A 128 -2.04 4.37 14.89
C SER A 128 -0.87 3.44 15.24
N LYS A 129 0.36 3.87 14.95
CA LYS A 129 1.57 3.14 15.36
C LYS A 129 1.71 2.87 16.87
N LEU A 130 0.92 3.55 17.69
CA LEU A 130 0.86 3.33 19.13
C LEU A 130 -0.12 2.20 19.54
N GLY A 131 -0.84 1.62 18.59
CA GLY A 131 -1.87 0.59 18.83
C GLY A 131 -3.24 1.15 19.18
N GLU A 132 -3.48 2.45 18.97
CA GLU A 132 -4.82 3.02 19.19
C GLU A 132 -5.66 2.89 17.92
N LYS A 133 -6.83 2.24 18.04
CA LYS A 133 -7.88 2.27 17.01
C LYS A 133 -8.27 3.73 16.73
N LYS A 134 -8.30 4.11 15.46
CA LYS A 134 -8.69 5.46 15.02
C LYS A 134 -10.05 5.50 14.36
N ILE A 135 -10.31 4.58 13.43
CA ILE A 135 -11.61 4.46 12.74
C ILE A 135 -11.83 3.03 12.24
N LEU A 136 -13.09 2.62 12.13
CA LEU A 136 -13.51 1.40 11.44
C LEU A 136 -14.60 1.79 10.44
N ILE A 137 -14.44 1.42 9.17
CA ILE A 137 -15.34 1.77 8.08
C ILE A 137 -15.86 0.48 7.43
N ASP A 138 -17.17 0.35 7.29
CA ASP A 138 -17.79 -0.76 6.55
C ASP A 138 -17.61 -0.54 5.04
N THR A 139 -16.99 -1.49 4.35
CA THR A 139 -16.71 -1.40 2.91
C THR A 139 -17.89 -1.81 2.04
N SER A 140 -18.94 -2.42 2.60
CA SER A 140 -20.16 -2.74 1.84
C SER A 140 -20.88 -1.47 1.35
N LEU A 141 -20.70 -0.36 2.07
CA LEU A 141 -21.17 0.97 1.69
C LEU A 141 -20.31 1.60 0.58
N LEU A 142 -19.19 0.97 0.23
CA LEU A 142 -18.15 1.52 -0.63
C LEU A 142 -18.13 0.86 -2.04
N ARG A 143 -19.29 0.44 -2.58
CA ARG A 143 -19.34 -0.15 -3.94
C ARG A 143 -18.88 0.85 -5.01
N GLY A 144 -17.87 0.47 -5.80
CA GLY A 144 -17.51 1.14 -7.06
C GLY A 144 -16.45 2.24 -7.00
N TRP A 145 -15.61 2.29 -5.95
CA TRP A 145 -14.51 3.27 -5.93
C TRP A 145 -13.29 2.78 -6.73
N GLY A 146 -12.77 3.65 -7.60
CA GLY A 146 -11.48 3.42 -8.27
C GLY A 146 -10.24 3.75 -7.44
N THR A 147 -10.39 4.28 -6.21
CA THR A 147 -9.27 4.64 -5.30
C THR A 147 -9.73 4.89 -3.87
N TYR A 148 -8.88 4.59 -2.88
CA TYR A 148 -9.08 4.85 -1.46
C TYR A 148 -9.19 6.34 -1.10
N PHE A 149 -8.65 7.24 -1.93
CA PHE A 149 -8.87 8.69 -1.77
C PHE A 149 -10.34 9.09 -1.87
N ASN A 150 -11.21 8.24 -2.41
CA ASN A 150 -12.61 8.58 -2.43
C ASN A 150 -13.32 8.37 -1.07
N ILE A 151 -12.69 7.67 -0.12
CA ILE A 151 -13.21 7.46 1.23
C ILE A 151 -12.71 8.64 2.07
N THR A 152 -13.48 9.72 2.10
CA THR A 152 -13.05 11.01 2.70
C THR A 152 -12.79 10.90 4.22
N GLU A 153 -13.42 9.93 4.86
CA GLU A 153 -13.26 9.56 6.26
C GLU A 153 -11.84 9.05 6.57
N LEU A 154 -11.12 8.55 5.56
CA LEU A 154 -9.72 8.12 5.71
C LEU A 154 -8.72 9.27 5.61
N TRP A 155 -9.11 10.41 5.02
CA TRP A 155 -8.17 11.51 4.76
C TRP A 155 -7.40 11.98 5.99
N PRO A 156 -8.00 12.16 7.18
CA PRO A 156 -7.25 12.55 8.38
C PRO A 156 -6.12 11.59 8.77
N TYR A 157 -6.13 10.37 8.24
CA TYR A 157 -5.17 9.32 8.55
C TYR A 157 -4.15 9.08 7.43
N PHE A 158 -4.32 9.71 6.28
CA PHE A 158 -3.31 9.75 5.22
C PHE A 158 -2.24 10.78 5.57
N SER A 159 -0.98 10.44 5.29
CA SER A 159 0.13 11.37 5.45
C SER A 159 -0.11 12.57 4.54
N GLY A 160 0.09 13.79 5.04
CA GLY A 160 -0.02 14.99 4.21
C GLY A 160 -1.41 15.58 4.03
N TYR A 161 -2.43 15.04 4.69
CA TYR A 161 -3.74 15.67 4.74
C TYR A 161 -3.70 17.05 5.40
N VAL A 162 -4.36 18.03 4.76
CA VAL A 162 -4.51 19.39 5.27
C VAL A 162 -6.00 19.70 5.43
N LYS A 163 -6.48 19.78 6.67
CA LYS A 163 -7.89 20.09 6.98
C LYS A 163 -8.30 21.45 6.40
N GLY A 164 -9.46 21.50 5.76
CA GLY A 164 -10.02 22.74 5.20
C GLY A 164 -9.38 23.21 3.89
N CYS A 165 -8.45 22.42 3.30
CA CYS A 165 -7.91 22.75 1.99
C CYS A 165 -9.04 22.69 0.93
N PRO A 166 -9.22 23.75 0.09
CA PRO A 166 -10.27 23.79 -0.92
C PRO A 166 -10.09 22.71 -2.00
N VAL A 167 -8.84 22.32 -2.28
CA VAL A 167 -8.52 21.21 -3.18
C VAL A 167 -7.59 20.25 -2.46
N GLN A 168 -8.05 19.02 -2.30
CA GLN A 168 -7.18 17.94 -1.81
C GLN A 168 -6.45 17.33 -2.99
N MET A 169 -5.18 17.02 -2.74
CA MET A 169 -4.29 16.40 -3.73
C MET A 169 -3.71 15.16 -3.09
N GLY A 170 -3.57 14.07 -3.84
CA GLY A 170 -3.05 12.82 -3.33
C GLY A 170 -2.20 12.07 -4.35
N VAL A 171 -1.04 11.56 -3.95
CA VAL A 171 -0.24 10.67 -4.79
C VAL A 171 -0.91 9.29 -4.82
N MET A 172 -1.34 8.84 -6.00
CA MET A 172 -1.98 7.53 -6.19
C MET A 172 -0.99 6.44 -6.57
N SER A 173 0.02 6.78 -7.35
CA SER A 173 1.12 5.88 -7.74
C SER A 173 2.39 6.69 -7.95
N HIS A 174 3.55 6.03 -7.82
CA HIS A 174 4.87 6.64 -7.92
C HIS A 174 5.91 5.58 -8.35
N ASP A 175 6.13 5.46 -9.64
CA ASP A 175 6.96 4.44 -10.27
C ASP A 175 8.16 5.06 -10.99
N VAL A 176 9.11 4.20 -11.37
CA VAL A 176 10.40 4.60 -11.96
C VAL A 176 10.52 4.06 -13.38
N GLU A 177 10.79 4.95 -14.32
CA GLU A 177 11.16 4.64 -15.69
C GLU A 177 12.68 4.73 -15.83
N LEU A 178 13.33 3.67 -16.31
CA LEU A 178 14.76 3.66 -16.59
C LEU A 178 15.06 4.13 -18.02
N SER A 179 16.26 4.67 -18.23
CA SER A 179 16.78 4.96 -19.57
C SER A 179 17.16 3.66 -20.29
N ASP A 180 16.98 3.63 -21.63
CA ASP A 180 17.35 2.48 -22.47
C ASP A 180 18.87 2.28 -22.39
N SER A 181 19.30 1.44 -21.45
CA SER A 181 20.70 1.15 -21.17
C SER A 181 20.83 -0.34 -20.86
N TYR A 182 21.91 -0.95 -21.33
CA TYR A 182 22.12 -2.39 -21.21
C TYR A 182 22.41 -2.76 -19.76
N LEU A 183 21.38 -3.19 -19.01
CA LEU A 183 21.51 -3.77 -17.68
C LEU A 183 22.07 -5.19 -17.82
N SER A 184 23.39 -5.33 -17.85
CA SER A 184 24.07 -6.63 -17.83
C SER A 184 24.23 -7.23 -16.43
N CYS A 185 23.60 -6.65 -15.41
CA CYS A 185 23.82 -7.01 -14.01
C CYS A 185 22.57 -7.65 -13.37
N ASN A 186 22.79 -8.42 -12.30
CA ASN A 186 21.71 -8.90 -11.42
C ASN A 186 21.02 -7.71 -10.74
N VAL A 187 19.68 -7.71 -10.69
CA VAL A 187 18.79 -6.70 -10.09
C VAL A 187 19.23 -6.28 -8.68
N ASP A 188 19.72 -7.21 -7.85
CA ASP A 188 20.14 -6.90 -6.47
C ASP A 188 21.41 -6.05 -6.42
N SER A 189 22.33 -6.23 -7.38
CA SER A 189 23.55 -5.41 -7.50
C SER A 189 23.29 -4.05 -8.17
N ILE A 190 22.10 -3.83 -8.71
CA ILE A 190 21.76 -2.65 -9.51
C ILE A 190 21.08 -1.55 -8.69
N LYS A 191 20.42 -1.85 -7.57
CA LYS A 191 19.55 -0.88 -6.86
C LYS A 191 20.21 0.48 -6.59
N ARG A 192 21.45 0.52 -6.08
CA ARG A 192 22.18 1.80 -5.91
C ARG A 192 22.63 2.42 -7.23
N ASN A 193 23.08 1.59 -8.17
CA ASN A 193 23.53 2.03 -9.50
C ASN A 193 22.40 2.64 -10.35
N LEU A 194 21.13 2.27 -10.09
CA LEU A 194 19.98 2.92 -10.73
C LEU A 194 19.90 4.41 -10.40
N LEU A 195 20.08 4.73 -9.12
CA LEU A 195 20.06 6.11 -8.65
C LEU A 195 21.27 6.87 -9.21
N TRP A 196 22.46 6.26 -9.15
CA TRP A 196 23.68 6.87 -9.66
C TRP A 196 24.72 5.84 -10.11
N ASN A 197 25.16 5.95 -11.36
CA ASN A 197 26.25 5.15 -11.91
C ASN A 197 27.56 5.95 -11.86
N GLU A 198 28.47 5.58 -10.96
CA GLU A 198 29.76 6.25 -10.79
C GLU A 198 30.66 6.18 -12.04
N ASN A 199 30.58 5.08 -12.80
CA ASN A 199 31.42 4.89 -13.99
C ASN A 199 30.99 5.81 -15.15
N GLN A 200 29.68 6.04 -15.27
CA GLN A 200 29.11 6.88 -16.33
C GLN A 200 28.80 8.30 -15.85
N ASN A 201 28.94 8.57 -14.55
CA ASN A 201 28.64 9.84 -13.89
C ASN A 201 27.22 10.36 -14.23
N THR A 202 26.24 9.46 -14.21
CA THR A 202 24.84 9.72 -14.61
C THR A 202 23.87 8.85 -13.82
N THR A 203 22.63 9.30 -13.67
CA THR A 203 21.54 8.43 -13.20
C THR A 203 21.06 7.50 -14.34
N MET A 204 20.56 6.31 -13.99
CA MET A 204 19.83 5.45 -14.92
C MET A 204 18.33 5.74 -14.92
N ILE A 205 17.84 6.56 -13.97
CA ILE A 205 16.44 6.95 -13.90
C ILE A 205 16.17 7.98 -14.99
N LYS A 206 15.33 7.61 -15.95
CA LYS A 206 14.83 8.53 -16.97
C LYS A 206 13.80 9.47 -16.37
N ASN A 207 12.78 8.91 -15.72
CA ASN A 207 11.73 9.67 -15.05
C ASN A 207 11.20 8.94 -13.82
N VAL A 208 10.74 9.70 -12.84
CA VAL A 208 9.80 9.21 -11.82
C VAL A 208 8.41 9.66 -12.25
N TYR A 209 7.45 8.76 -12.32
CA TYR A 209 6.13 9.03 -12.88
C TYR A 209 5.03 8.43 -12.02
N GLY A 210 3.79 8.80 -12.27
CA GLY A 210 2.67 8.25 -11.55
C GLY A 210 1.40 9.03 -11.75
N GLN A 211 0.43 8.78 -10.88
CA GLN A 211 -0.87 9.41 -10.92
C GLN A 211 -1.10 10.28 -9.67
N MET A 212 -1.70 11.44 -9.89
CA MET A 212 -2.11 12.39 -8.87
C MET A 212 -3.65 12.46 -8.85
N TYR A 213 -4.22 12.23 -7.68
CA TYR A 213 -5.61 12.50 -7.37
C TYR A 213 -5.80 13.99 -7.06
N LEU A 214 -6.84 14.59 -7.63
CA LEU A 214 -7.30 15.93 -7.30
C LEU A 214 -8.78 15.88 -6.94
N LYS A 215 -9.16 16.60 -5.89
CA LYS A 215 -10.55 16.72 -5.47
C LYS A 215 -10.87 18.14 -5.05
N ASN A 216 -11.84 18.74 -5.72
CA ASN A 216 -12.46 19.98 -5.25
C ASN A 216 -13.40 19.67 -4.07
N ASN A 217 -13.20 20.34 -2.94
CA ASN A 217 -14.02 20.21 -1.74
C ASN A 217 -14.97 21.38 -1.53
N THR A 218 -15.13 22.22 -2.56
CA THR A 218 -16.00 23.39 -2.51
C THR A 218 -17.24 23.16 -3.37
N ASP A 219 -18.25 24.00 -3.12
CA ASP A 219 -19.49 24.10 -3.89
C ASP A 219 -19.32 24.95 -5.17
N SER A 220 -18.11 25.43 -5.43
CA SER A 220 -17.79 26.39 -6.47
C SER A 220 -16.75 25.81 -7.44
N VAL A 221 -16.68 26.35 -8.66
CA VAL A 221 -15.63 25.98 -9.62
C VAL A 221 -14.27 26.45 -9.10
N VAL A 222 -13.26 25.58 -9.21
CA VAL A 222 -11.88 25.88 -8.81
C VAL A 222 -10.95 25.79 -10.02
N TYR A 223 -10.04 26.77 -10.12
CA TYR A 223 -9.02 26.86 -11.16
C TYR A 223 -7.65 26.55 -10.56
N LEU A 224 -7.00 25.52 -11.10
CA LEU A 224 -5.65 25.12 -10.75
C LEU A 224 -4.69 25.59 -11.83
N SER A 225 -3.72 26.42 -11.48
CA SER A 225 -2.78 27.00 -12.44
C SER A 225 -1.35 27.05 -11.90
N SER A 226 -0.37 27.15 -12.79
CA SER A 226 1.03 27.34 -12.43
C SER A 226 1.72 28.13 -13.53
N SER A 227 2.63 29.02 -13.15
CA SER A 227 3.49 29.76 -14.08
C SER A 227 4.79 29.01 -14.39
N THR A 228 5.03 27.87 -13.75
CA THR A 228 6.23 27.05 -13.91
C THR A 228 5.87 25.58 -14.12
N LYS A 229 6.77 24.78 -14.69
CA LYS A 229 6.59 23.31 -14.77
C LYS A 229 6.84 22.58 -13.46
N LYS A 230 7.25 23.27 -12.39
CA LYS A 230 7.48 22.70 -11.06
C LYS A 230 6.15 22.65 -10.31
N HIS A 231 5.27 21.73 -10.70
CA HIS A 231 3.92 21.63 -10.12
C HIS A 231 3.94 21.04 -8.72
N TYR A 232 4.83 20.06 -8.48
CA TYR A 232 5.05 19.47 -7.16
C TYR A 232 6.55 19.33 -6.89
N ALA A 233 6.91 19.11 -5.62
CA ALA A 233 8.24 18.70 -5.22
C ALA A 233 8.20 17.64 -4.12
N VAL A 234 9.10 16.67 -4.23
CA VAL A 234 9.49 15.75 -3.17
C VAL A 234 10.79 16.29 -2.57
N VAL A 235 10.76 16.69 -1.30
CA VAL A 235 11.80 17.53 -0.69
C VAL A 235 12.70 16.74 0.26
N ASP A 236 14.01 16.70 -0.01
CA ASP A 236 15.06 16.04 0.81
C ASP A 236 15.78 17.06 1.75
N GLY A 237 15.26 18.27 1.88
CA GLY A 237 15.84 19.35 2.72
C GLY A 237 17.11 20.00 2.15
N GLN A 238 17.93 19.27 1.38
CA GLN A 238 19.08 19.80 0.64
C GLN A 238 18.78 20.00 -0.85
N ASP A 239 17.91 19.17 -1.42
CA ASP A 239 17.48 19.24 -2.81
C ASP A 239 16.00 18.81 -2.94
N SER A 240 15.46 18.86 -4.14
CA SER A 240 14.07 18.49 -4.41
C SER A 240 13.91 17.84 -5.78
N LEU A 241 13.18 16.73 -5.81
CA LEU A 241 12.68 16.15 -7.05
C LEU A 241 11.40 16.88 -7.46
N TYR A 242 11.48 17.68 -8.51
CA TYR A 242 10.35 18.42 -9.07
C TYR A 242 9.55 17.55 -10.03
N LEU A 243 8.23 17.60 -9.89
CA LEU A 243 7.28 16.85 -10.72
C LEU A 243 6.38 17.82 -11.49
N SER A 244 6.03 17.45 -12.71
CA SER A 244 5.09 18.15 -13.57
C SER A 244 3.94 17.23 -13.95
N LEU A 245 2.71 17.71 -13.75
CA LEU A 245 1.54 17.18 -14.45
C LEU A 245 1.77 17.12 -15.97
N SER A 246 1.26 16.06 -16.59
CA SER A 246 1.26 15.85 -18.04
C SER A 246 0.18 16.69 -18.74
N ASP A 247 -0.96 16.90 -18.07
CA ASP A 247 -2.05 17.75 -18.56
C ASP A 247 -1.62 19.23 -18.66
N SER A 248 -2.24 19.94 -19.60
CA SER A 248 -2.11 21.40 -19.70
C SER A 248 -2.82 22.10 -18.54
N LEU A 249 -2.19 23.17 -18.06
CA LEU A 249 -2.80 24.10 -17.10
C LEU A 249 -3.44 25.29 -17.86
N PRO A 250 -4.53 25.88 -17.35
CA PRO A 250 -5.17 25.57 -16.07
C PRO A 250 -6.05 24.32 -16.12
N ILE A 251 -6.11 23.58 -15.00
CA ILE A 251 -7.13 22.56 -14.78
C ILE A 251 -8.34 23.21 -14.12
N ILE A 252 -9.53 22.92 -14.62
CA ILE A 252 -10.80 23.40 -14.08
C ILE A 252 -11.48 22.21 -13.39
N LEU A 253 -11.85 22.39 -12.12
CA LEU A 253 -12.62 21.41 -11.36
C LEU A 253 -13.96 22.04 -10.98
N GLY A 254 -15.06 21.44 -11.43
CA GLY A 254 -16.40 21.74 -10.98
C GLY A 254 -16.61 21.43 -9.49
N PRO A 255 -17.73 21.87 -8.91
CA PRO A 255 -18.08 21.59 -7.51
C PRO A 255 -18.01 20.09 -7.21
N ASN A 256 -17.30 19.72 -6.14
CA ASN A 256 -17.09 18.32 -5.75
C ASN A 256 -16.45 17.41 -6.84
N GLU A 257 -15.92 17.97 -7.93
CA GLU A 257 -15.30 17.17 -9.00
C GLU A 257 -13.99 16.54 -8.52
N LYS A 258 -13.73 15.33 -9.02
CA LYS A 258 -12.46 14.64 -8.86
C LYS A 258 -11.82 14.38 -10.21
N LYS A 259 -10.50 14.45 -10.28
CA LYS A 259 -9.73 14.12 -11.48
C LYS A 259 -8.47 13.35 -11.10
N ILE A 260 -8.08 12.38 -11.93
CA ILE A 260 -6.82 11.66 -11.81
C ILE A 260 -5.95 12.09 -13.00
N LEU A 261 -4.73 12.51 -12.72
CA LEU A 261 -3.82 13.08 -13.70
C LEU A 261 -2.48 12.37 -13.65
N GLU A 262 -1.86 12.19 -14.80
CA GLU A 262 -0.49 11.69 -14.85
C GLU A 262 0.52 12.81 -14.53
N TYR A 263 1.63 12.43 -13.92
CA TYR A 263 2.78 13.31 -13.72
C TYR A 263 4.09 12.60 -14.06
N LYS A 264 5.12 13.39 -14.35
CA LYS A 264 6.51 12.93 -14.49
C LYS A 264 7.47 13.91 -13.81
N SER A 265 8.61 13.41 -13.35
CA SER A 265 9.71 14.26 -12.91
C SER A 265 10.20 15.14 -14.06
N LEU A 266 10.62 16.37 -13.75
CA LEU A 266 11.33 17.19 -14.72
C LEU A 266 12.66 16.54 -15.13
N PRO A 267 13.16 16.78 -16.35
CA PRO A 267 14.46 16.27 -16.79
C PRO A 267 15.61 16.92 -16.02
N ARG A 268 16.79 16.29 -16.09
CA ARG A 268 18.06 16.78 -15.50
C ARG A 268 18.01 16.98 -13.99
N GLN A 269 17.52 15.96 -13.27
CA GLN A 269 17.48 15.93 -11.80
C GLN A 269 18.48 14.94 -11.22
N ASP A 270 19.57 14.73 -11.94
CA ASP A 270 20.69 13.85 -11.63
C ASP A 270 21.28 14.09 -10.23
N GLU A 271 21.39 15.35 -9.82
CA GLU A 271 21.94 15.75 -8.53
C GLU A 271 21.09 15.24 -7.36
N PHE A 272 19.76 15.29 -7.49
CA PHE A 272 18.84 14.74 -6.50
C PHE A 272 19.08 13.23 -6.31
N PHE A 273 19.14 12.46 -7.41
CA PHE A 273 19.36 11.02 -7.34
C PHE A 273 20.76 10.65 -6.84
N ARG A 274 21.78 11.42 -7.21
CA ARG A 274 23.13 11.28 -6.66
C ARG A 274 23.14 11.50 -5.15
N ASN A 275 22.47 12.53 -4.65
CA ASN A 275 22.43 12.82 -3.23
C ASN A 275 21.66 11.75 -2.43
N LEU A 276 20.66 11.10 -3.03
CA LEU A 276 19.99 9.95 -2.41
C LEU A 276 20.94 8.79 -2.13
N THR A 277 22.00 8.59 -2.92
CA THR A 277 22.94 7.47 -2.70
C THR A 277 23.77 7.63 -1.42
N LEU A 278 23.85 8.84 -0.87
CA LEU A 278 24.52 9.16 0.39
C LEU A 278 23.75 8.65 1.62
N LYS A 279 22.49 8.23 1.45
CA LYS A 279 21.67 7.67 2.53
C LYS A 279 22.02 6.19 2.76
N GLU A 280 21.80 5.71 3.98
CA GLU A 280 22.06 4.32 4.37
C GLU A 280 21.17 3.35 3.57
N ASP A 281 19.86 3.62 3.51
CA ASP A 281 18.89 2.91 2.68
C ASP A 281 18.23 3.85 1.66
N PRO A 282 18.87 4.12 0.50
CA PRO A 282 18.42 5.14 -0.43
C PRO A 282 16.98 4.99 -0.93
N TRP A 283 16.53 3.75 -1.17
CA TRP A 283 15.19 3.48 -1.70
C TRP A 283 14.09 3.61 -0.66
N GLU A 284 14.30 3.09 0.55
CA GLU A 284 13.39 3.34 1.69
C GLU A 284 13.34 4.84 1.99
N TYR A 285 14.49 5.51 1.96
CA TYR A 285 14.54 6.94 2.18
C TYR A 285 13.74 7.69 1.11
N PHE A 286 13.97 7.36 -0.16
CA PHE A 286 13.26 7.97 -1.29
C PHE A 286 11.74 7.73 -1.22
N TYR A 287 11.33 6.52 -0.88
CA TYR A 287 9.93 6.17 -0.61
C TYR A 287 9.34 7.03 0.52
N ASN A 288 10.04 7.14 1.64
CA ASN A 288 9.61 7.95 2.77
C ASN A 288 9.48 9.44 2.44
N LEU A 289 10.27 9.95 1.48
CA LEU A 289 10.12 11.33 1.01
C LEU A 289 8.77 11.55 0.31
N PHE A 290 8.28 10.59 -0.48
CA PHE A 290 6.93 10.67 -1.06
C PHE A 290 5.85 10.72 0.04
N CYS A 291 6.00 9.84 1.04
CA CYS A 291 5.08 9.74 2.17
C CYS A 291 5.04 11.02 3.03
N ARG A 292 6.20 11.65 3.29
CA ARG A 292 6.32 12.69 4.32
C ARG A 292 6.56 14.10 3.79
N SER A 293 7.10 14.23 2.58
CA SER A 293 7.73 15.46 2.09
C SER A 293 7.33 15.83 0.66
N THR A 294 6.13 15.45 0.23
CA THR A 294 5.56 15.88 -1.06
C THR A 294 4.71 17.13 -0.89
N TYR A 295 5.00 18.17 -1.68
CA TYR A 295 4.29 19.45 -1.67
C TYR A 295 3.84 19.84 -3.07
N SER A 296 2.66 20.44 -3.15
CA SER A 296 2.14 21.10 -4.34
C SER A 296 2.52 22.58 -4.33
N PHE A 297 2.88 23.09 -5.50
CA PHE A 297 3.08 24.52 -5.79
C PHE A 297 2.03 25.07 -6.75
N ILE A 298 0.99 24.30 -7.04
CA ILE A 298 -0.10 24.72 -7.90
C ILE A 298 -0.90 25.82 -7.21
N ASN A 299 -1.15 26.91 -7.94
CA ASN A 299 -2.01 28.00 -7.50
C ASN A 299 -3.47 27.55 -7.55
N VAL A 300 -4.23 27.90 -6.52
CA VAL A 300 -5.67 27.62 -6.44
C VAL A 300 -6.41 28.95 -6.53
N ASN A 301 -7.26 29.11 -7.55
CA ASN A 301 -7.99 30.36 -7.82
C ASN A 301 -7.06 31.59 -7.86
N GLY A 302 -5.89 31.43 -8.51
CA GLY A 302 -4.89 32.48 -8.65
C GLY A 302 -4.07 32.78 -7.38
N LYS A 303 -4.38 32.14 -6.25
CA LYS A 303 -3.60 32.28 -5.01
C LYS A 303 -2.47 31.26 -4.99
N LYS A 304 -1.25 31.74 -4.74
CA LYS A 304 -0.10 30.87 -4.49
C LYS A 304 -0.38 30.02 -3.25
N SER A 305 -0.23 28.72 -3.40
CA SER A 305 -0.39 27.75 -2.32
C SER A 305 0.81 26.84 -2.30
N GLN A 306 1.33 26.59 -1.10
CA GLN A 306 2.23 25.47 -0.85
C GLN A 306 1.50 24.53 0.11
N THR A 307 1.03 23.42 -0.42
CA THR A 307 0.18 22.49 0.35
C THR A 307 0.82 21.12 0.32
N LYS A 308 0.86 20.46 1.49
CA LYS A 308 1.30 19.08 1.56
C LYS A 308 0.32 18.20 0.77
N VAL A 309 0.86 17.22 0.06
CA VAL A 309 0.08 16.29 -0.77
C VAL A 309 -0.20 15.04 0.05
N MET A 310 -1.43 14.54 -0.01
CA MET A 310 -1.78 13.30 0.66
C MET A 310 -1.04 12.12 0.05
N PHE A 311 -0.69 11.15 0.88
CA PHE A 311 -0.09 9.91 0.44
C PHE A 311 -0.76 8.76 1.18
N HIS A 312 -1.30 7.83 0.40
CA HIS A 312 -1.61 6.49 0.86
C HIS A 312 -0.88 5.53 -0.06
N ASP A 313 -0.48 4.39 0.47
CA ASP A 313 0.28 3.44 -0.32
C ASP A 313 -0.30 2.04 -0.29
N ILE A 314 -1.62 2.03 -0.21
CA ILE A 314 -2.40 0.82 -0.27
C ILE A 314 -2.12 0.14 -1.61
N ASP A 315 -1.72 -1.14 -1.52
CA ASP A 315 -1.33 -1.99 -2.65
C ASP A 315 -0.05 -1.57 -3.42
N ASN A 316 0.71 -0.57 -2.96
CA ASN A 316 1.86 -0.04 -3.71
C ASN A 316 3.12 0.34 -2.89
N TYR A 317 3.44 -0.43 -1.83
CA TYR A 317 4.56 -0.32 -0.87
C TYR A 317 6.02 -0.33 -1.41
N GLY A 318 6.29 0.48 -2.43
CA GLY A 318 7.58 0.62 -3.07
C GLY A 318 7.46 1.29 -4.44
N PHE A 319 8.39 0.97 -5.34
CA PHE A 319 8.43 1.47 -6.71
C PHE A 319 8.36 0.30 -7.68
N ASN A 320 7.43 0.33 -8.62
CA ASN A 320 7.60 -0.49 -9.82
C ASN A 320 8.63 0.20 -10.71
N VAL A 321 9.54 -0.59 -11.25
CA VAL A 321 10.63 -0.14 -12.12
C VAL A 321 10.42 -0.76 -13.48
N SER A 322 10.32 0.09 -14.49
CA SER A 322 10.06 -0.31 -15.88
C SER A 322 11.15 0.22 -16.81
N MET A 323 11.55 -0.59 -17.78
CA MET A 323 12.42 -0.20 -18.89
C MET A 323 11.82 -0.67 -20.20
N THR A 324 11.90 0.17 -21.24
CA THR A 324 11.27 -0.09 -22.54
C THR A 324 12.06 -1.05 -23.43
N SER A 325 13.40 -1.04 -23.37
CA SER A 325 14.23 -1.91 -24.21
C SER A 325 15.55 -2.31 -23.54
N PRO A 326 15.77 -3.61 -23.22
CA PRO A 326 14.78 -4.68 -23.21
C PRO A 326 13.63 -4.41 -22.22
N SER A 327 12.44 -4.97 -22.48
CA SER A 327 11.28 -4.85 -21.58
C SER A 327 11.59 -5.54 -20.25
N ILE A 328 11.96 -4.76 -19.24
CA ILE A 328 12.23 -5.23 -17.88
C ILE A 328 11.22 -4.56 -16.94
N GLN A 329 10.59 -5.37 -16.09
CA GLN A 329 9.75 -4.90 -15.00
C GLN A 329 10.13 -5.62 -13.71
N PHE A 330 10.45 -4.86 -12.66
CA PHE A 330 10.65 -5.40 -11.32
C PHE A 330 10.18 -4.40 -10.27
N GLN A 331 10.08 -4.84 -9.02
CA GLN A 331 9.69 -3.98 -7.90
C GLN A 331 10.85 -3.72 -6.96
N ILE A 332 10.97 -2.49 -6.46
CA ILE A 332 11.83 -2.13 -5.35
C ILE A 332 10.93 -1.80 -4.17
N LEU A 333 10.94 -2.67 -3.16
CA LEU A 333 10.11 -2.50 -1.97
C LEU A 333 10.73 -1.54 -0.98
N ASN A 334 9.89 -0.93 -0.15
CA ASN A 334 10.34 -0.31 1.08
C ASN A 334 11.02 -1.36 1.98
N HIS A 335 12.08 -0.98 2.70
CA HIS A 335 12.90 -1.93 3.45
C HIS A 335 12.07 -2.73 4.47
N GLY A 336 12.34 -4.03 4.57
CA GLY A 336 11.66 -4.92 5.51
C GLY A 336 10.27 -5.37 5.08
N ILE A 337 9.76 -4.88 3.96
CA ILE A 337 8.50 -5.37 3.37
C ILE A 337 8.79 -6.58 2.48
N TYR A 338 7.95 -7.60 2.60
CA TYR A 338 8.02 -8.81 1.80
C TYR A 338 7.32 -8.62 0.46
N ASP A 339 7.93 -9.18 -0.59
CA ASP A 339 7.33 -9.16 -1.91
C ASP A 339 6.18 -10.15 -2.00
N LYS A 340 4.94 -9.64 -1.94
CA LYS A 340 3.76 -10.49 -2.05
C LYS A 340 3.42 -10.83 -3.50
N LYS A 341 3.84 -10.02 -4.49
CA LYS A 341 3.48 -10.16 -5.91
C LYS A 341 4.18 -11.34 -6.58
N TYR A 342 5.47 -11.55 -6.34
CA TYR A 342 6.21 -12.61 -7.06
C TYR A 342 5.73 -14.04 -6.73
N GLY A 343 5.09 -14.25 -5.57
CA GLY A 343 4.60 -15.56 -5.16
C GLY A 343 3.22 -15.94 -5.69
N GLU A 344 2.47 -15.01 -6.30
CA GLU A 344 1.08 -15.27 -6.68
C GLU A 344 0.96 -16.43 -7.67
N MET A 345 1.75 -16.43 -8.74
CA MET A 345 1.72 -17.47 -9.77
C MET A 345 2.15 -18.84 -9.25
N SER A 346 3.12 -18.92 -8.34
CA SER A 346 3.55 -20.21 -7.77
C SER A 346 2.49 -20.76 -6.82
N ARG A 347 1.83 -19.89 -6.04
CA ARG A 347 0.71 -20.25 -5.16
C ARG A 347 -0.50 -20.70 -5.97
N PHE A 348 -0.86 -19.97 -7.03
CA PHE A 348 -1.91 -20.39 -7.96
C PHE A 348 -1.63 -21.78 -8.55
N ARG A 349 -0.41 -22.02 -9.05
CA ARG A 349 -0.02 -23.33 -9.59
C ARG A 349 -0.17 -24.45 -8.56
N PHE A 350 0.27 -24.23 -7.33
CA PHE A 350 0.11 -25.21 -6.25
C PHE A 350 -1.36 -25.63 -6.08
N TRP A 351 -2.29 -24.66 -6.03
CA TRP A 351 -3.72 -24.96 -5.85
C TRP A 351 -4.36 -25.56 -7.11
N SER A 352 -3.93 -25.13 -8.30
CA SER A 352 -4.34 -25.71 -9.58
C SER A 352 -3.90 -27.17 -9.68
N ASP A 353 -2.67 -27.50 -9.32
CA ASP A 353 -2.16 -28.87 -9.34
C ASP A 353 -2.88 -29.74 -8.30
N LYS A 354 -3.10 -29.20 -7.09
CA LYS A 354 -3.91 -29.86 -6.05
C LYS A 354 -5.33 -30.13 -6.55
N TRP A 355 -5.96 -29.18 -7.25
CA TRP A 355 -7.28 -29.36 -7.87
C TRP A 355 -7.24 -30.44 -8.95
N GLY A 356 -6.26 -30.39 -9.86
CA GLY A 356 -6.09 -31.35 -10.94
C GLY A 356 -6.02 -32.80 -10.44
N ALA A 357 -5.31 -33.02 -9.33
CA ALA A 357 -5.13 -34.33 -8.71
C ALA A 357 -6.36 -34.89 -7.96
N MET A 358 -7.38 -34.07 -7.69
CA MET A 358 -8.60 -34.53 -6.99
C MET A 358 -9.51 -35.37 -7.91
N ASN A 359 -10.20 -36.35 -7.32
CA ASN A 359 -11.23 -37.12 -8.01
C ASN A 359 -12.50 -36.26 -8.25
N ASN A 360 -13.37 -36.72 -9.16
CA ASN A 360 -14.55 -35.95 -9.55
C ASN A 360 -15.57 -35.76 -8.41
N ALA A 361 -15.69 -36.72 -7.48
CA ALA A 361 -16.62 -36.61 -6.36
C ALA A 361 -16.20 -35.51 -5.38
N ASP A 362 -14.91 -35.43 -5.06
CA ASP A 362 -14.36 -34.38 -4.21
C ASP A 362 -14.43 -33.01 -4.86
N LYS A 363 -14.17 -32.93 -6.18
CA LYS A 363 -14.34 -31.70 -6.95
C LYS A 363 -15.77 -31.19 -6.90
N GLN A 364 -16.74 -32.07 -7.14
CA GLN A 364 -18.15 -31.71 -7.10
C GLN A 364 -18.54 -31.21 -5.70
N ARG A 365 -18.18 -31.96 -4.65
CA ARG A 365 -18.45 -31.57 -3.27
C ARG A 365 -17.88 -30.19 -2.93
N LEU A 366 -16.61 -29.93 -3.26
CA LEU A 366 -16.00 -28.63 -2.99
C LEU A 366 -16.64 -27.49 -3.79
N SER A 367 -17.05 -27.75 -5.03
CA SER A 367 -17.77 -26.77 -5.84
C SER A 367 -19.13 -26.44 -5.24
N ASP A 368 -19.89 -27.46 -4.82
CA ASP A 368 -21.20 -27.29 -4.19
C ASP A 368 -21.07 -26.53 -2.86
N ASP A 369 -20.08 -26.90 -2.02
CA ASP A 369 -19.78 -26.23 -0.75
C ASP A 369 -19.38 -24.76 -0.96
N ALA A 370 -18.66 -24.45 -2.05
CA ALA A 370 -18.27 -23.10 -2.41
C ALA A 370 -19.47 -22.27 -2.89
N ASP A 371 -20.34 -22.85 -3.72
CA ASP A 371 -21.56 -22.21 -4.19
C ASP A 371 -22.52 -21.90 -3.03
N GLU A 372 -22.70 -22.83 -2.09
CA GLU A 372 -23.51 -22.61 -0.89
C GLU A 372 -22.98 -21.46 -0.03
N ARG A 373 -21.65 -21.39 0.17
CA ARG A 373 -20.98 -20.32 0.90
C ARG A 373 -21.13 -18.97 0.19
N PHE A 374 -20.94 -18.95 -1.12
CA PHE A 374 -21.14 -17.75 -1.95
C PHE A 374 -22.58 -17.23 -1.82
N GLN A 375 -23.58 -18.09 -1.97
CA GLN A 375 -25.00 -17.69 -1.84
C GLN A 375 -25.31 -17.16 -0.43
N ARG A 376 -24.74 -17.76 0.62
CA ARG A 376 -24.86 -17.27 1.99
C ARG A 376 -24.29 -15.85 2.13
N ASN A 377 -23.09 -15.60 1.61
CA ASN A 377 -22.43 -14.29 1.68
C ASN A 377 -23.23 -13.23 0.91
N VAL A 378 -23.70 -13.54 -0.31
CA VAL A 378 -24.55 -12.66 -1.11
C VAL A 378 -25.83 -12.27 -0.37
N ASN A 379 -26.50 -13.26 0.24
CA ASN A 379 -27.72 -12.99 1.01
C ASN A 379 -27.44 -12.12 2.25
N GLN A 380 -26.32 -12.31 2.95
CA GLN A 380 -25.97 -11.46 4.11
C GLN A 380 -25.60 -10.03 3.74
N VAL A 381 -25.09 -9.81 2.52
CA VAL A 381 -24.81 -8.47 1.98
C VAL A 381 -26.09 -7.78 1.52
N ASN A 382 -27.08 -8.51 1.02
CA ASN A 382 -28.33 -7.96 0.48
C ASN A 382 -29.47 -7.77 1.52
N VAL A 383 -29.29 -8.22 2.77
CA VAL A 383 -30.34 -8.18 3.83
C VAL A 383 -30.23 -6.95 4.76
N LEU A 384 -29.39 -5.96 4.44
CA LEU A 384 -29.37 -4.68 5.16
C LEU A 384 -29.92 -3.54 4.28
N PRO A 385 -30.78 -2.66 4.84
CA PRO A 385 -31.52 -1.63 4.10
C PRO A 385 -30.65 -0.54 3.49
#